data_AF-A4SSE5-F1
#
_entry.id   AF-A4SSE5-F1
#
_cell.length_a   1.000
_cell.length_b   1.000
_cell.length_c   1.000
_cell.angle_alpha   90.00
_cell.angle_beta   90.00
_cell.angle_gamma   90.00
#
_symmetry.space_group_name_H-M   'P 1'
#
loop_
_entity.id
_entity.type
_entity.pdbx_description
1 polymer ?
#
loop_
_entity_poly.entity_id
_entity_poly.type
_entity_poly.pdbx_seq_one_letter_code
_entity_poly.pdbx_strand_id
1 'polypeptide(L)'
;MNYRLISMMERDLGWWWEDLRGASARLRGYQHLLIECRQLSPRPKATIALTLRQCTAARRICAHSSLVIKGHRCALNSLLGTTAQ
;
A
#
# COMPACT_ATOMS: atom_id res chain seq x y z
N MET A 1 21.39 15.35 17.38
CA MET A 1 20.24 15.75 16.54
C MET A 1 19.66 14.61 15.68
N ASN A 2 20.40 13.53 15.42
CA ASN A 2 19.97 12.45 14.50
C ASN A 2 18.84 11.55 15.07
N TYR A 3 18.81 11.29 16.38
CA TYR A 3 17.84 10.37 16.99
C TYR A 3 16.37 10.79 16.84
N ARG A 4 16.05 12.09 16.98
CA ARG A 4 14.69 12.59 16.75
C ARG A 4 14.25 12.41 15.31
N LEU A 5 15.15 12.66 14.36
CA LEU A 5 14.87 12.48 12.92
C LEU A 5 14.65 11.00 12.59
N ILE A 6 15.52 10.10 13.07
CA ILE A 6 15.38 8.66 12.89
C ILE A 6 14.03 8.19 13.46
N SER A 7 13.68 8.57 14.68
CA SER A 7 12.42 8.18 15.31
C SER A 7 11.17 8.68 14.55
N MET A 8 11.21 9.91 14.01
CA MET A 8 10.13 10.41 13.15
C MET A 8 10.01 9.58 11.86
N MET A 9 11.14 9.27 11.21
CA MET A 9 11.15 8.47 9.99
C MET A 9 10.66 7.04 10.24
N GLU A 10 10.99 6.43 11.38
CA GLU A 10 10.48 5.11 11.78
C GLU A 10 8.96 5.13 11.98
N ARG A 11 8.44 6.17 12.64
CA ARG A 11 6.99 6.36 12.80
C ARG A 11 6.31 6.51 11.45
N ASP A 12 6.82 7.37 10.58
CA ASP A 12 6.27 7.59 9.23
C ASP A 12 6.30 6.30 8.41
N LEU A 13 7.38 5.53 8.51
CA LEU A 13 7.48 4.22 7.87
C LEU A 13 6.39 3.26 8.37
N GLY A 14 6.09 3.29 9.67
CA GLY A 14 4.99 2.54 10.27
C GLY A 14 3.64 2.86 9.61
N TRP A 15 3.30 4.14 9.48
CA TRP A 15 2.08 4.59 8.81
C TRP A 15 2.00 4.12 7.35
N TRP A 16 3.10 4.22 6.61
CA TRP A 16 3.13 3.74 5.21
C TRP A 16 2.96 2.23 5.09
N TRP A 17 3.49 1.45 6.03
CA TRP A 17 3.25 0.00 6.08
C TRP A 17 1.80 -0.34 6.36
N GLU A 18 1.12 0.40 7.23
CA GLU A 18 -0.30 0.24 7.51
C GLU A 18 -1.15 0.58 6.29
N ASP A 19 -0.85 1.67 5.60
CA ASP A 19 -1.54 2.04 4.36
C ASP A 19 -1.35 0.97 3.27
N LEU A 20 -0.11 0.47 3.08
CA LEU A 20 0.16 -0.62 2.14
C LEU A 20 -0.63 -1.89 2.50
N ARG A 21 -0.70 -2.25 3.79
CA ARG A 21 -1.46 -3.40 4.28
C ARG A 21 -2.95 -3.22 4.03
N GLY A 22 -3.49 -2.04 4.32
CA GLY A 22 -4.88 -1.68 4.08
C GLY A 22 -5.25 -1.70 2.60
N ALA A 23 -4.44 -1.09 1.75
CA ALA A 23 -4.64 -1.09 0.29
C ALA A 23 -4.61 -2.51 -0.29
N SER A 24 -3.67 -3.33 0.18
CA SER A 24 -3.54 -4.73 -0.24
C SER A 24 -4.75 -5.58 0.21
N ALA A 25 -5.26 -5.34 1.42
CA ALA A 25 -6.47 -6.00 1.91
C ALA A 25 -7.70 -5.61 1.07
N ARG A 26 -7.88 -4.31 0.77
CA ARG A 26 -8.95 -3.83 -0.12
C ARG A 26 -8.86 -4.47 -1.50
N LEU A 27 -7.65 -4.57 -2.08
CA LEU A 27 -7.45 -5.21 -3.38
C LEU A 27 -7.92 -6.67 -3.39
N ARG A 28 -7.57 -7.44 -2.35
CA ARG A 28 -8.05 -8.83 -2.21
C ARG A 28 -9.58 -8.89 -2.11
N GLY A 29 -10.19 -8.00 -1.32
CA GLY A 29 -11.65 -7.90 -1.22
C GLY A 29 -12.32 -7.64 -2.57
N TYR A 30 -11.81 -6.68 -3.34
CA TYR A 30 -12.32 -6.40 -4.68
C TYR A 30 -12.14 -7.57 -5.66
N GLN A 31 -11.01 -8.28 -5.59
CA GLN A 31 -10.78 -9.48 -6.39
C GLN A 31 -11.75 -10.60 -6.04
N HIS A 32 -12.05 -10.80 -4.76
CA HIS A 32 -13.05 -11.77 -4.31
C HIS A 32 -14.44 -11.43 -4.84
N LEU A 33 -14.85 -10.17 -4.72
CA LEU A 33 -16.13 -9.68 -5.26
C LEU A 33 -16.26 -9.90 -6.77
N LEU A 34 -15.17 -9.74 -7.53
CA LEU A 34 -15.17 -10.03 -8.97
C LEU A 34 -15.39 -11.52 -9.27
N ILE A 35 -14.86 -12.41 -8.43
CA ILE A 35 -15.08 -13.86 -8.55
C ILE A 35 -16.54 -14.19 -8.24
N GLU A 36 -17.10 -13.64 -7.17
CA GLU A 36 -18.52 -13.80 -6.82
C GLU A 36 -19.45 -13.32 -7.94
N CYS A 37 -19.19 -12.13 -8.49
CA CYS A 37 -19.98 -11.58 -9.60
C CYS A 37 -19.94 -12.47 -10.86
N ARG A 38 -18.88 -13.26 -11.08
CA ARG A 38 -18.79 -14.19 -12.22
C ARG A 38 -19.72 -15.38 -12.09
N GLN A 39 -20.09 -15.77 -10.87
CA GLN A 39 -20.98 -16.90 -10.57
C GLN A 39 -22.46 -16.55 -10.73
N LEU A 40 -22.80 -15.25 -10.79
CA LEU A 40 -24.18 -14.79 -10.92
C LEU A 40 -24.64 -14.78 -12.40
N SER A 41 -25.91 -15.15 -12.61
CA SER A 41 -26.60 -15.06 -13.91
C SER A 41 -27.95 -14.37 -13.74
N PRO A 42 -28.19 -13.20 -14.37
CA PRO A 42 -27.25 -12.46 -15.24
C PRO A 42 -26.12 -11.79 -14.44
N ARG A 43 -24.98 -11.54 -15.10
CA ARG A 43 -23.82 -10.88 -14.46
C ARG A 43 -24.09 -9.40 -14.17
N PRO A 44 -23.78 -8.89 -12.97
CA PRO A 44 -24.00 -7.49 -12.60
C PRO A 44 -22.90 -6.58 -13.20
N LYS A 45 -23.10 -6.14 -14.46
CA LYS A 45 -22.11 -5.36 -15.23
C LYS A 45 -21.67 -4.07 -14.54
N ALA A 46 -22.59 -3.33 -13.93
CA ALA A 46 -22.29 -2.07 -13.24
C ALA A 46 -21.36 -2.28 -12.04
N THR A 47 -21.66 -3.28 -11.20
CA THR A 47 -20.83 -3.68 -10.07
C THR A 47 -19.43 -4.09 -10.52
N ILE A 48 -19.33 -4.95 -11.55
CA ILE A 48 -18.04 -5.38 -12.10
C ILE A 48 -17.20 -4.19 -12.57
N ALA A 49 -17.81 -3.25 -13.30
CA ALA A 49 -17.11 -2.08 -13.81
C ALA A 49 -16.59 -1.18 -12.67
N LEU A 50 -17.39 -0.96 -11.63
CA LEU A 50 -16.97 -0.21 -10.45
C LEU A 50 -15.82 -0.92 -9.71
N THR A 51 -15.96 -2.21 -9.45
CA THR A 51 -14.96 -3.01 -8.72
C THR A 51 -13.63 -3.05 -9.47
N LEU A 52 -13.63 -3.11 -10.80
CA LEU A 52 -12.41 -3.02 -11.61
C LEU A 52 -11.69 -1.67 -11.45
N ARG A 53 -12.44 -0.55 -11.39
CA ARG A 53 -11.86 0.78 -11.11
C ARG A 53 -11.24 0.83 -9.72
N GLN A 54 -11.91 0.26 -8.73
CA GLN A 54 -11.42 0.17 -7.36
C GLN A 54 -10.15 -0.70 -7.25
N CYS A 55 -10.07 -1.83 -7.96
CA CYS A 55 -8.85 -2.62 -8.10
C CYS A 55 -7.69 -1.79 -8.65
N THR A 56 -7.93 -0.99 -9.68
CA THR A 56 -6.90 -0.13 -10.27
C THR A 56 -6.44 0.96 -9.29
N ALA A 57 -7.36 1.59 -8.57
CA ALA A 57 -7.03 2.57 -7.54
C ALA A 57 -6.21 1.94 -6.39
N ALA A 58 -6.64 0.79 -5.88
CA ALA A 58 -5.93 0.07 -4.81
C ALA A 58 -4.51 -0.34 -5.25
N ARG A 59 -4.34 -0.82 -6.50
CA ARG A 59 -3.02 -1.14 -7.05
C ARG A 59 -2.10 0.07 -7.13
N ARG A 60 -2.63 1.25 -7.51
CA ARG A 60 -1.85 2.50 -7.52
C ARG A 60 -1.38 2.88 -6.13
N ILE A 61 -2.25 2.76 -5.12
CA ILE A 61 -1.88 3.02 -3.72
C ILE A 61 -0.79 2.03 -3.29
N CYS A 62 -0.97 0.73 -3.51
CA CYS A 62 0.05 -0.27 -3.17
C CYS A 62 1.41 0.05 -3.80
N ALA A 63 1.43 0.43 -5.08
CA ALA A 63 2.67 0.78 -5.78
C ALA A 63 3.32 2.04 -5.19
N HIS A 64 2.52 3.07 -4.92
CA HIS A 64 2.99 4.30 -4.30
C HIS A 64 3.55 4.07 -2.90
N SER A 65 2.80 3.44 -2.01
CA SER A 65 3.24 3.19 -0.62
C SER A 65 4.49 2.30 -0.60
N SER A 66 4.59 1.31 -1.50
CA SER A 66 5.82 0.50 -1.64
C SER A 66 7.04 1.32 -2.08
N LEU A 67 6.86 2.26 -3.02
CA LEU A 67 7.93 3.15 -3.46
C LEU A 67 8.39 4.06 -2.32
N VAL A 68 7.45 4.65 -1.59
CA VAL A 68 7.73 5.54 -0.45
C VAL A 68 8.45 4.79 0.66
N ILE A 69 7.99 3.60 1.03
CA ILE A 69 8.66 2.71 2.01
C ILE A 69 10.10 2.44 1.59
N LYS A 70 10.33 2.10 0.32
CA LYS A 70 11.67 1.84 -0.21
C LYS A 70 12.57 3.06 -0.04
N GLY A 71 12.08 4.25 -0.42
CA GLY A 71 12.81 5.51 -0.26
C GLY A 71 13.17 5.81 1.20
N HIS A 72 12.21 5.69 2.12
CA HIS A 72 12.42 5.91 3.55
C HIS A 72 13.42 4.93 4.15
N ARG A 73 13.35 3.64 3.78
CA ARG A 73 14.33 2.64 4.24
C ARG A 73 15.73 2.95 3.76
N CYS A 74 15.91 3.36 2.51
CA CYS A 74 17.22 3.77 1.98
C CYS A 74 17.79 4.98 2.73
N ALA A 75 16.95 6.00 2.98
CA ALA A 75 17.36 7.19 3.71
C ALA A 75 17.72 6.87 5.17
N LEU A 76 16.90 6.06 5.85
CA LEU A 76 17.13 5.65 7.23
C LEU A 76 18.42 4.82 7.37
N ASN A 77 18.66 3.87 6.46
CA ASN A 77 19.91 3.11 6.43
C ASN A 77 21.14 4.01 6.23
N SER A 78 21.01 5.05 5.40
CA SER A 78 22.10 6.03 5.17
C SER A 78 22.40 6.85 6.43
N LEU A 79 21.36 7.24 7.17
CA LEU A 79 21.49 7.97 8.44
C LEU A 79 22.09 7.10 9.56
N LEU A 80 21.71 5.82 9.64
CA LEU A 80 22.29 4.88 10.61
C LEU A 80 23.74 4.51 10.28
N GLY A 81 24.09 4.40 8.99
CA GLY A 81 25.45 4.12 8.53
C GLY A 81 26.40 5.32 8.73
N THR A 82 25.90 6.55 8.64
CA THR A 82 26.69 7.77 8.91
C THR A 82 26.90 8.05 10.40
N THR A 83 26.15 7.40 11.30
CA THR A 83 26.38 7.49 12.76
C THR A 83 27.44 6.55 13.31
N ALA A 84 28.07 5.71 12.47
CA ALA A 84 29.07 4.72 12.88
C ALA A 84 30.53 5.14 12.61
N GLN A 85 30.78 6.39 12.22
CA GLN A 85 32.11 7.00 12.13
C GLN A 85 32.26 8.09 13.17
#